data_AF-A0A9E4BQX9-F1
#
_entry.id   AF-A0A9E4BQX9-F1
#
_cell.length_a   1.000
_cell.length_b   1.000
_cell.length_c   1.000
_cell.angle_alpha   90.00
_cell.angle_beta   90.00
_cell.angle_gamma   90.00
#
_symmetry.space_group_name_H-M   'P 1'
#
loop_
_entity.id
_entity.type
_entity.pdbx_description
1 polymer ?
#
loop_
_entity_poly.entity_id
_entity_poly.type
_entity_poly.pdbx_seq_one_letter_code
_entity_poly.pdbx_strand_id
1 'polypeptide(L)'
;MPRRHRRSHRLCIRPFQLIIVRNGYVIAEEYSDLRTEDDLVTSWSVAKSFTSALVGRALDQEYIEDLDQSVADFIPDWQGTDKEDITIEYLMTLKTGLERINEVTLYNGADQLQLVLDRELIGTPGEVLYDYSNGVPMIAGEVINVGCGLYAQDYLEDKIGADFG
;
A
#
# COMPACT_ATOMS: atom_id res chain seq x y z
N MET A 1 -21.98 -56.82 -7.01
CA MET A 1 -22.62 -55.49 -7.03
C MET A 1 -21.70 -54.49 -6.35
N PRO A 2 -21.17 -53.47 -7.04
CA PRO A 2 -20.28 -52.49 -6.41
C PRO A 2 -21.07 -51.30 -5.84
N ARG A 3 -20.63 -50.85 -4.67
CA ARG A 3 -21.20 -49.77 -3.85
C ARG A 3 -21.10 -48.42 -4.56
N ARG A 4 -22.23 -47.71 -4.67
CA ARG A 4 -22.26 -46.27 -5.01
C ARG A 4 -21.64 -45.46 -3.87
N HIS A 5 -20.46 -44.89 -4.07
CA HIS A 5 -19.98 -43.81 -3.23
C HIS A 5 -20.73 -42.51 -3.58
N ARG A 6 -21.41 -41.96 -2.56
CA ARG A 6 -22.06 -40.66 -2.59
C ARG A 6 -21.04 -39.58 -2.94
N ARG A 7 -21.30 -38.82 -4.00
CA ARG A 7 -20.64 -37.52 -4.24
C ARG A 7 -21.12 -36.54 -3.15
N SER A 8 -20.32 -36.34 -2.11
CA SER A 8 -20.53 -35.22 -1.20
C SER A 8 -20.22 -33.94 -1.96
N HIS A 9 -21.22 -33.07 -2.10
CA HIS A 9 -21.02 -31.71 -2.56
C HIS A 9 -20.13 -31.00 -1.54
N ARG A 10 -18.84 -30.86 -1.85
CA ARG A 10 -18.04 -29.79 -1.24
C ARG A 10 -18.25 -28.60 -2.14
N LEU A 11 -18.79 -27.53 -1.57
CA LEU A 11 -18.66 -26.19 -2.13
C LEU A 11 -17.15 -25.89 -2.09
N CYS A 12 -16.44 -26.33 -3.11
CA CYS A 12 -15.02 -26.06 -3.27
C CYS A 12 -14.96 -24.61 -3.72
N ILE A 13 -14.56 -23.71 -2.83
CA ILE A 13 -14.09 -22.39 -3.25
C ILE A 13 -12.91 -22.69 -4.16
N ARG A 14 -13.10 -22.61 -5.49
CA ARG A 14 -12.00 -22.65 -6.43
C ARG A 14 -11.36 -21.27 -6.40
N PRO A 15 -10.15 -21.11 -5.83
CA PRO A 15 -9.49 -19.82 -5.82
C PRO A 15 -9.23 -19.38 -7.27
N PHE A 16 -9.24 -18.07 -7.51
CA PHE A 16 -8.91 -17.53 -8.83
C PHE A 16 -7.47 -17.90 -9.20
N GLN A 17 -6.55 -17.71 -8.24
CA GLN A 17 -5.18 -18.21 -8.17
C GLN A 17 -4.77 -18.32 -6.68
N LEU A 18 -3.98 -19.32 -6.30
CA LEU A 18 -3.48 -19.55 -4.93
C LEU A 18 -2.08 -20.15 -4.95
N ILE A 19 -1.19 -19.63 -4.12
CA ILE A 19 0.14 -20.18 -3.85
C ILE A 19 0.30 -20.33 -2.34
N ILE A 20 0.81 -21.48 -1.88
CA ILE A 20 1.12 -21.74 -0.47
C ILE A 20 2.62 -21.96 -0.33
N VAL A 21 3.27 -21.11 0.45
CA VAL A 21 4.71 -21.19 0.77
C VAL A 21 4.90 -21.65 2.20
N ARG A 22 5.79 -22.61 2.44
CA ARG A 22 6.19 -23.07 3.77
C ARG A 22 7.70 -23.21 3.81
N ASN A 23 8.33 -22.54 4.78
CA ASN A 23 9.78 -22.55 4.99
C ASN A 23 10.59 -22.16 3.73
N GLY A 24 10.10 -21.19 2.96
CA GLY A 24 10.73 -20.76 1.70
C GLY A 24 10.46 -21.65 0.49
N TYR A 25 9.68 -22.73 0.63
CA TYR A 25 9.32 -23.62 -0.48
C TYR A 25 7.85 -23.50 -0.83
N VAL A 26 7.54 -23.46 -2.13
CA VAL A 26 6.17 -23.63 -2.63
C VAL A 26 5.74 -25.08 -2.39
N ILE A 27 4.64 -25.27 -1.68
CA ILE A 27 4.12 -26.61 -1.32
C ILE A 27 2.77 -26.94 -1.98
N ALA A 28 2.09 -25.94 -2.53
CA ALA A 28 0.86 -26.10 -3.30
C ALA A 28 0.58 -24.85 -4.14
N GLU A 29 0.05 -25.04 -5.35
CA GLU A 29 -0.45 -24.00 -6.23
C GLU A 29 -1.73 -24.47 -6.90
N GLU A 30 -2.71 -23.58 -7.05
CA GLU A 30 -3.96 -23.85 -7.76
C GLU A 30 -4.36 -22.62 -8.56
N TYR A 31 -4.58 -22.81 -9.86
CA TYR A 31 -5.03 -21.79 -10.80
C TYR A 31 -6.40 -22.16 -11.36
N SER A 32 -7.25 -21.18 -11.60
CA SER A 32 -8.52 -21.41 -12.31
C SER A 32 -8.28 -21.91 -13.74
N ASP A 33 -9.26 -22.60 -14.32
CA ASP A 33 -9.14 -23.33 -15.60
C ASP A 33 -8.70 -22.46 -16.81
N LEU A 34 -8.67 -21.12 -16.66
CA LEU A 34 -8.29 -20.14 -17.69
C LEU A 34 -7.06 -19.31 -17.28
N ARG A 35 -6.28 -19.73 -16.28
CA ARG A 35 -5.14 -18.97 -15.77
C ARG A 35 -3.86 -19.80 -15.70
N THR A 36 -2.72 -19.15 -15.88
CA THR A 36 -1.37 -19.70 -15.67
C THR A 36 -0.62 -18.90 -14.60
N GLU A 37 0.58 -19.38 -14.24
CA GLU A 37 1.50 -18.70 -13.31
C GLU A 37 1.93 -17.30 -13.78
N ASP A 38 1.94 -17.06 -15.09
CA ASP A 38 2.37 -15.80 -15.71
C ASP A 38 1.24 -14.74 -15.80
N ASP A 39 0.00 -15.12 -15.48
CA ASP A 39 -1.13 -14.23 -15.66
C ASP A 39 -1.22 -13.16 -14.58
N LEU A 40 -1.07 -11.90 -15.00
CA LEU A 40 -1.18 -10.75 -14.11
C LEU A 40 -2.56 -10.62 -13.43
N VAL A 41 -2.52 -10.22 -12.17
CA VAL A 41 -3.68 -9.85 -11.36
C VAL A 41 -3.45 -8.49 -10.72
N THR A 42 -4.51 -7.69 -10.59
CA THR A 42 -4.44 -6.46 -9.82
C THR A 42 -4.12 -6.79 -8.37
N SER A 43 -3.02 -6.25 -7.84
CA SER A 43 -2.56 -6.50 -6.48
C SER A 43 -3.47 -5.88 -5.39
N TRP A 44 -4.30 -4.91 -5.76
CA TRP A 44 -5.13 -4.13 -4.84
C TRP A 44 -4.27 -3.60 -3.68
N SER A 45 -4.74 -3.69 -2.44
CA SER A 45 -4.01 -3.18 -1.27
C SER A 45 -2.74 -3.93 -0.91
N VAL A 46 -2.40 -5.04 -1.59
CA VAL A 46 -1.07 -5.65 -1.42
C VAL A 46 0.03 -4.63 -1.75
N ALA A 47 -0.22 -3.73 -2.71
CA ALA A 47 0.69 -2.64 -3.06
C ALA A 47 1.14 -1.79 -1.85
N LYS A 48 0.28 -1.59 -0.84
CA LYS A 48 0.61 -0.81 0.36
C LYS A 48 1.74 -1.43 1.18
N SER A 49 1.90 -2.75 1.13
CA SER A 49 2.99 -3.44 1.81
C SER A 49 4.34 -3.12 1.14
N PHE A 50 4.36 -3.00 -0.18
CA PHE A 50 5.55 -2.54 -0.91
C PHE A 50 5.86 -1.09 -0.58
N THR A 51 4.87 -0.18 -0.61
CA THR A 51 5.07 1.22 -0.19
C THR A 51 5.64 1.31 1.22
N SER A 52 5.14 0.50 2.16
CA SER A 52 5.68 0.43 3.53
C SER A 52 7.13 -0.04 3.57
N ALA A 53 7.48 -1.07 2.79
CA ALA A 53 8.87 -1.53 2.68
C ALA A 53 9.79 -0.44 2.09
N LEU A 54 9.31 0.34 1.13
CA LEU A 54 10.08 1.46 0.55
C LEU A 54 10.32 2.58 1.56
N VAL A 55 9.33 2.94 2.37
CA VAL A 55 9.53 3.90 3.48
C VAL A 55 10.56 3.37 4.48
N GLY A 56 10.48 2.08 4.83
CA GLY A 56 11.50 1.42 5.65
C GLY A 56 12.90 1.49 5.03
N ARG A 57 13.00 1.29 3.71
CA ARG A 57 14.27 1.42 2.99
C ARG A 57 14.79 2.86 2.95
N ALA A 58 13.90 3.84 2.81
CA ALA A 58 14.27 5.25 2.82
C ALA A 58 14.78 5.70 4.21
N LEU A 59 14.20 5.16 5.29
CA LEU A 59 14.72 5.31 6.66
C LEU A 59 16.13 4.71 6.80
N ASP A 60 16.33 3.46 6.34
CA ASP A 60 17.66 2.81 6.37
C ASP A 60 18.73 3.57 5.58
N GLN A 61 18.32 4.37 4.58
CA GLN A 61 19.19 5.18 3.74
C GLN A 61 19.31 6.63 4.19
N GLU A 62 18.71 7.00 5.33
CA GLU A 62 18.73 8.34 5.90
C GLU A 62 18.08 9.42 4.99
N TYR A 63 17.23 9.00 4.03
CA TYR A 63 16.39 9.93 3.25
C TYR A 63 15.16 10.41 4.04
N ILE A 64 14.75 9.59 5.01
CA ILE A 64 13.81 9.94 6.07
C ILE A 64 14.60 9.81 7.37
N GLU A 65 14.56 10.82 8.21
CA GLU A 65 15.38 10.89 9.43
C GLU A 65 14.91 9.88 10.48
N ASP A 66 13.61 9.89 10.77
CA ASP A 66 12.96 8.96 11.69
C ASP A 66 11.43 8.94 11.46
N LEU A 67 10.70 8.24 12.35
CA LEU A 67 9.24 8.14 12.27
C LEU A 67 8.50 9.37 12.84
N ASP A 68 9.17 10.17 13.66
CA ASP A 68 8.64 11.40 14.25
C ASP A 68 8.80 12.60 13.31
N GLN A 69 9.60 12.47 12.25
CA GLN A 69 9.75 13.48 11.20
C GLN A 69 8.40 13.90 10.61
N SER A 70 8.25 15.21 10.40
CA SER A 70 7.03 15.78 9.80
C SER A 70 6.95 15.41 8.31
N VAL A 71 5.75 15.02 7.87
CA VAL A 71 5.46 14.82 6.45
C VAL A 71 5.55 16.15 5.67
N ALA A 72 5.36 17.30 6.33
CA ALA A 72 5.45 18.62 5.71
C ALA A 72 6.87 18.97 5.23
N ASP A 73 7.91 18.27 5.70
CA ASP A 73 9.27 18.40 5.16
C ASP A 73 9.34 17.95 3.70
N PHE A 74 8.47 17.01 3.31
CA PHE A 74 8.36 16.49 1.94
C PHE A 74 7.23 17.13 1.15
N ILE A 75 6.31 17.86 1.81
CA ILE A 75 5.13 18.47 1.21
C ILE A 75 5.10 19.95 1.60
N PRO A 76 5.73 20.82 0.79
CA PRO A 76 5.90 22.23 1.13
C PRO A 76 4.58 22.96 1.45
N ASP A 77 3.48 22.58 0.79
CA ASP A 77 2.16 23.17 1.00
C ASP A 77 1.56 22.91 2.39
N TRP A 78 2.12 21.96 3.16
CA TRP A 78 1.67 21.66 4.52
C TRP A 78 2.46 22.42 5.59
N GLN A 79 3.59 23.03 5.25
CA GLN A 79 4.42 23.78 6.20
C GLN A 79 3.68 25.02 6.72
N GLY A 80 3.69 25.23 8.03
CA GLY A 80 2.97 26.33 8.68
C GLY A 80 1.44 26.18 8.66
N THR A 81 0.92 24.98 8.37
CA THR A 81 -0.50 24.64 8.45
C THR A 81 -0.75 23.63 9.56
N ASP A 82 -2.02 23.40 9.91
CA ASP A 82 -2.40 22.38 10.90
C ASP A 82 -1.98 20.95 10.49
N LYS A 83 -1.65 20.72 9.22
CA LYS A 83 -1.16 19.42 8.69
C LYS A 83 0.31 19.17 9.00
N GLU A 84 1.06 20.17 9.46
CA GLU A 84 2.48 20.07 9.80
C GLU A 84 2.76 19.07 10.93
N ASP A 85 1.76 18.82 11.79
CA ASP A 85 1.85 17.85 12.90
C ASP A 85 1.68 16.39 12.45
N ILE A 86 1.42 16.13 11.16
CA ILE A 86 1.35 14.76 10.64
C ILE A 86 2.77 14.21 10.47
N THR A 87 3.12 13.21 11.29
CA THR A 87 4.42 12.53 11.21
C THR A 87 4.42 11.33 10.24
N ILE A 88 5.60 10.83 9.90
CA ILE A 88 5.76 9.59 9.13
C ILE A 88 5.08 8.41 9.84
N GLU A 89 5.17 8.31 11.17
CA GLU A 89 4.45 7.27 11.94
C GLU A 89 2.94 7.34 11.69
N TYR A 90 2.35 8.53 11.80
CA TYR A 90 0.91 8.72 11.62
C TYR A 90 0.47 8.45 10.19
N LEU A 91 1.32 8.76 9.22
CA LEU A 91 1.11 8.42 7.82
C LEU A 91 1.07 6.88 7.64
N MET A 92 2.08 6.18 8.16
CA MET A 92 2.23 4.74 7.99
C MET A 92 1.22 3.91 8.79
N THR A 93 0.68 4.49 9.87
CA THR A 93 -0.34 3.85 10.72
C THR A 93 -1.77 4.31 10.43
N LEU A 94 -1.97 5.15 9.41
CA LEU A 94 -3.28 5.67 8.98
C LEU A 94 -4.00 6.46 10.08
N LYS A 95 -3.26 7.30 10.80
CA LYS A 95 -3.72 8.18 11.88
C LYS A 95 -3.51 9.66 11.56
N THR A 96 -3.70 10.04 10.30
CA THR A 96 -3.37 11.40 9.82
C THR A 96 -4.40 12.47 10.22
N GLY A 97 -5.61 12.09 10.66
CA GLY A 97 -6.68 13.05 10.97
C GLY A 97 -7.30 13.74 9.73
N LEU A 98 -6.84 13.42 8.53
CA LEU A 98 -7.37 13.95 7.27
C LEU A 98 -8.74 13.37 6.97
N GLU A 99 -9.60 14.18 6.36
CA GLU A 99 -10.92 13.71 5.95
C GLU A 99 -10.87 12.54 4.95
N ARG A 100 -11.95 11.77 4.94
CA ARG A 100 -12.11 10.68 3.97
C ARG A 100 -12.49 11.24 2.62
N ILE A 101 -11.74 10.84 1.61
CA ILE A 101 -12.10 11.10 0.21
C ILE A 101 -12.99 9.98 -0.32
N ASN A 102 -13.98 10.35 -1.13
CA ASN A 102 -14.78 9.40 -1.86
C ASN A 102 -13.92 8.70 -2.93
N GLU A 103 -13.97 7.37 -2.98
CA GLU A 103 -13.14 6.59 -3.92
C GLU A 103 -13.46 6.88 -5.39
N VAL A 104 -14.72 7.15 -5.73
CA VAL A 104 -15.10 7.52 -7.10
C VAL A 104 -14.46 8.86 -7.47
N THR A 105 -14.45 9.83 -6.55
CA THR A 105 -13.78 11.11 -6.76
C THR A 105 -12.27 10.91 -6.92
N LEU A 106 -11.65 10.12 -6.02
CA LEU A 106 -10.23 9.85 -6.07
C LEU A 106 -9.81 9.20 -7.39
N TYR A 107 -10.47 8.11 -7.79
CA TYR A 107 -10.06 7.35 -8.98
C TYR A 107 -10.40 8.02 -10.31
N ASN A 108 -11.34 8.99 -10.33
CA ASN A 108 -11.65 9.78 -11.53
C ASN A 108 -10.98 11.17 -11.52
N GLY A 109 -10.16 11.46 -10.52
CA GLY A 109 -9.39 12.70 -10.44
C GLY A 109 -8.33 12.80 -11.52
N ALA A 110 -8.16 13.99 -12.10
CA ALA A 110 -7.09 14.26 -13.06
C ALA A 110 -5.72 14.26 -12.38
N ASP A 111 -5.66 14.83 -11.16
CA ASP A 111 -4.51 14.77 -10.28
C ASP A 111 -4.93 14.17 -8.95
N GLN A 112 -4.67 12.87 -8.80
CA GLN A 112 -5.10 12.11 -7.63
C GLN A 112 -4.28 12.48 -6.38
N LEU A 113 -2.99 12.82 -6.57
CA LEU A 113 -2.13 13.21 -5.46
C LEU A 113 -2.61 14.55 -4.91
N GLN A 114 -2.80 15.56 -5.77
CA GLN A 114 -3.25 16.88 -5.31
C GLN A 114 -4.60 16.79 -4.59
N LEU A 115 -5.56 16.01 -5.12
CA LEU A 115 -6.85 15.78 -4.44
C LEU A 115 -6.69 15.20 -3.02
N VAL A 116 -5.66 14.38 -2.79
CA VAL A 116 -5.37 13.80 -1.48
C VAL A 116 -4.66 14.80 -0.57
N LEU A 117 -3.79 15.65 -1.11
CA LEU A 117 -3.07 16.70 -0.38
C LEU A 117 -3.99 17.84 0.07
N ASP A 118 -4.99 18.17 -0.76
CA ASP A 118 -5.95 19.25 -0.51
C ASP A 118 -6.98 18.92 0.59
N ARG A 119 -7.11 17.65 0.98
CA ARG A 119 -8.08 17.21 2.00
C ARG A 119 -7.94 17.98 3.29
N GLU A 120 -9.06 18.35 3.88
CA GLU A 120 -9.07 19.08 5.16
C GLU A 120 -8.62 18.18 6.33
N LEU A 121 -7.98 18.80 7.32
CA LEU A 121 -7.73 18.15 8.61
C LEU A 121 -8.98 18.28 9.48
N ILE A 122 -9.60 17.15 9.82
CA ILE A 122 -10.87 17.12 10.57
C ILE A 122 -10.73 16.53 11.97
N GLY A 123 -9.53 16.14 12.37
CA GLY A 123 -9.20 15.63 13.70
C GLY A 123 -7.71 15.75 13.98
N THR A 124 -7.33 15.51 15.23
CA THR A 124 -5.93 15.60 15.66
C THR A 124 -5.12 14.42 15.12
N PRO A 125 -3.97 14.66 14.43
CA PRO A 125 -3.04 13.60 14.07
C PRO A 125 -2.65 12.73 15.28
N GLY A 126 -2.59 11.42 15.09
CA GLY A 126 -2.22 10.45 16.14
C GLY A 126 -3.34 10.05 17.12
N GLU A 127 -4.37 10.88 17.33
CA GLU A 127 -5.47 10.55 18.28
C GLU A 127 -6.49 9.56 17.71
N VAL A 128 -6.67 9.55 16.38
CA VAL A 128 -7.56 8.60 15.73
C VAL A 128 -6.95 7.20 15.79
N LEU A 129 -7.70 6.22 16.30
CA LEU A 129 -7.18 4.85 16.45
C LEU A 129 -6.76 4.22 15.10
N TYR A 130 -7.54 4.45 14.03
CA TYR A 130 -7.28 4.01 12.66
C TYR A 130 -8.39 4.48 11.70
N ASP A 131 -8.05 5.08 10.56
CA ASP A 131 -9.00 5.31 9.45
C ASP A 131 -8.41 4.87 8.11
N TYR A 132 -8.96 3.77 7.56
CA TYR A 132 -8.45 3.22 6.31
C TYR A 132 -8.63 4.18 5.13
N SER A 133 -7.54 4.50 4.44
CA SER A 133 -7.52 5.41 3.30
C SER A 133 -6.73 4.82 2.13
N ASN A 134 -7.31 4.91 0.93
CA ASN A 134 -6.59 4.63 -0.32
C ASN A 134 -5.78 5.84 -0.82
N GLY A 135 -6.05 7.05 -0.31
CA GLY A 135 -5.28 8.25 -0.62
C GLY A 135 -3.99 8.36 0.19
N VAL A 136 -3.98 7.95 1.47
CA VAL A 136 -2.79 8.08 2.33
C VAL A 136 -1.52 7.40 1.77
N PRO A 137 -1.58 6.21 1.16
CA PRO A 137 -0.40 5.64 0.49
C PRO A 137 0.16 6.49 -0.66
N MET A 138 -0.65 7.35 -1.29
CA MET A 138 -0.16 8.27 -2.33
C MET A 138 0.73 9.35 -1.72
N ILE A 139 0.40 9.82 -0.51
CA ILE A 139 1.25 10.75 0.24
C ILE A 139 2.59 10.09 0.60
N ALA A 140 2.58 8.81 1.02
CA ALA A 140 3.81 8.06 1.27
C ALA A 140 4.65 7.90 -0.02
N GLY A 141 4.01 7.74 -1.17
CA GLY A 141 4.66 7.77 -2.47
C GLY A 141 5.36 9.09 -2.76
N GLU A 142 4.73 10.22 -2.40
CA GLU A 142 5.33 11.54 -2.56
C GLU A 142 6.49 11.80 -1.59
N VAL A 143 6.39 11.31 -0.35
CA VAL A 143 7.53 11.32 0.60
C VAL A 143 8.74 10.59 0.00
N ILE A 144 8.54 9.41 -0.60
CA ILE A 144 9.62 8.67 -1.29
C ILE A 144 10.15 9.50 -2.46
N ASN A 145 9.27 10.09 -3.27
CA ASN A 145 9.65 10.90 -4.43
C ASN A 145 10.55 12.07 -4.05
N VAL A 146 10.12 12.88 -3.07
CA VAL A 146 10.86 14.06 -2.63
C VAL A 146 12.13 13.68 -1.85
N GLY A 147 12.05 12.69 -0.97
CA GLY A 147 13.20 12.28 -0.15
C GLY A 147 14.29 11.55 -0.94
N CYS A 148 13.90 10.65 -1.84
CA CYS A 148 14.84 9.80 -2.60
C CYS A 148 15.17 10.35 -3.99
N GLY A 149 14.37 11.30 -4.51
CA GLY A 149 14.51 11.84 -5.88
C GLY A 149 14.05 10.88 -6.98
N LEU A 150 13.27 9.85 -6.63
CA LEU A 150 12.77 8.81 -7.54
C LEU A 150 11.30 8.53 -7.28
N TYR A 151 10.51 8.33 -8.35
CA TYR A 151 9.16 7.84 -8.18
C TYR A 151 9.16 6.48 -7.48
N ALA A 152 8.15 6.21 -6.65
CA ALA A 152 8.08 4.99 -5.85
C ALA A 152 8.19 3.69 -6.69
N GLN A 153 7.74 3.71 -7.95
CA GLN A 153 7.95 2.58 -8.87
C GLN A 153 9.44 2.39 -9.21
N ASP A 154 10.13 3.44 -9.64
CA ASP A 154 11.54 3.37 -10.00
C ASP A 154 12.40 2.98 -8.78
N TYR A 155 12.04 3.50 -7.61
CA TYR A 155 12.70 3.14 -6.36
C TYR A 155 12.46 1.68 -5.96
N LEU A 156 11.25 1.15 -6.19
CA LEU A 156 10.95 -0.26 -5.99
C LEU A 156 11.79 -1.14 -6.90
N GLU A 157 11.88 -0.81 -8.18
CA GLU A 157 12.68 -1.56 -9.16
C GLU A 157 14.17 -1.54 -8.78
N ASP A 158 14.72 -0.38 -8.44
CA ASP A 158 16.12 -0.19 -8.10
C ASP A 158 16.54 -0.84 -6.77
N LYS A 159 15.68 -0.77 -5.73
CA LYS A 159 16.07 -1.17 -4.36
C LYS A 159 15.53 -2.51 -3.89
N ILE A 160 14.47 -3.02 -4.50
CA ILE A 160 13.83 -4.27 -4.10
C ILE A 160 13.77 -5.23 -5.29
N GLY A 161 13.32 -4.75 -6.46
CA GLY A 161 13.13 -5.58 -7.65
C GLY A 161 14.43 -6.21 -8.17
N ALA A 162 15.54 -5.48 -8.11
CA ALA A 162 16.86 -5.96 -8.55
C ALA A 162 17.34 -7.23 -7.83
N ASP A 163 16.87 -7.49 -6.59
CA ASP A 163 17.27 -8.66 -5.81
C ASP A 163 16.50 -9.95 -6.17
N PHE A 164 15.42 -9.84 -6.97
CA PHE A 164 14.55 -10.96 -7.35
C PHE A 164 14.63 -11.33 -8.84
N GLY A 165 15.63 -10.79 -9.57
CA GLY A 165 15.88 -11.03 -11.01
C GLY A 165 17.01 -12.01 -11.30
#